data_AF-A0A2W0BIP9-F1
#
_entry.id   AF-A0A2W0BIP9-F1
#
_cell.length_a   1.000
_cell.length_b   1.000
_cell.length_c   1.000
_cell.angle_alpha   90.00
_cell.angle_beta   90.00
_cell.angle_gamma   90.00
#
_symmetry.space_group_name_H-M   'P 1'
#
loop_
_entity.id
_entity.type
_entity.pdbx_description
1 polymer ?
#
loop_
_entity_poly.entity_id
_entity_poly.type
_entity_poly.pdbx_seq_one_letter_code
_entity_poly.pdbx_strand_id
1 'polypeptide(L)'
;MPVHQKADTPPQFWIAAGVSLFAALAFYFSTKATLQDLDYTAQIASALLRGHLGLREQPPEWLNEMIPHGDRYYSAFPLGAVLSMLPVALLQKAKLVHNFPGHVLAALIAGSCVYFFFQLAKAFGPEYSTVGRSPLLRR
;
A
#
# COMPACT_ATOMS: atom_id res chain seq x y z
N MET A 1 34.43 3.44 -9.07
CA MET A 1 33.95 4.64 -8.36
C MET A 1 33.13 4.19 -7.16
N PRO A 2 33.59 4.40 -5.93
CA PRO A 2 32.80 4.05 -4.75
C PRO A 2 31.69 5.09 -4.57
N VAL A 3 30.44 4.64 -4.59
CA VAL A 3 29.30 5.44 -4.12
C VAL A 3 29.56 5.74 -2.65
N HIS A 4 29.86 7.00 -2.34
CA HIS A 4 29.97 7.43 -0.95
C HIS A 4 28.57 7.34 -0.32
N GLN A 5 28.27 6.22 0.34
CA GLN A 5 27.16 6.10 1.26
C GLN A 5 27.41 7.06 2.42
N LYS A 6 26.92 8.29 2.30
CA LYS A 6 26.89 9.23 3.41
C LYS A 6 25.83 8.71 4.38
N ALA A 7 26.28 8.05 5.45
CA ALA A 7 25.39 7.53 6.48
C ALA A 7 24.45 8.65 6.96
N ASP A 8 23.17 8.33 7.10
CA ASP A 8 22.15 9.27 7.51
C ASP A 8 22.57 9.95 8.82
N THR A 9 22.64 11.28 8.82
CA THR A 9 22.85 11.99 10.07
C THR A 9 21.63 11.76 10.95
N PRO A 10 21.79 11.43 12.25
CA PRO A 10 20.69 11.14 13.16
C PRO A 10 19.50 12.12 13.08
N PRO A 11 19.68 13.45 12.92
CA PRO A 11 18.55 14.37 12.72
C PRO A 11 17.71 14.11 11.46
N GLN A 12 18.30 13.69 10.35
CA GLN A 12 17.56 13.45 9.10
C GLN A 12 16.66 12.22 9.20
N PHE A 13 17.14 11.18 9.89
CA PHE A 13 16.34 10.00 10.18
C PHE A 13 15.08 10.38 10.98
N TRP A 14 15.24 11.19 12.04
CA TRP A 14 14.11 11.63 12.86
C TRP A 14 13.13 12.52 12.10
N ILE A 15 13.61 13.38 11.19
CA ILE A 15 12.73 14.16 10.32
C ILE A 15 11.92 13.23 9.41
N ALA A 16 12.59 12.28 8.74
CA ALA A 16 11.91 11.30 7.88
C ALA A 16 10.84 10.53 8.65
N ALA A 17 11.21 9.95 9.81
CA ALA A 17 10.31 9.21 10.66
C ALA A 17 9.13 10.07 11.15
N GLY A 18 9.39 11.31 11.57
CA GLY A 18 8.38 12.24 12.05
C GLY A 18 7.35 12.61 10.99
N VAL A 19 7.81 12.95 9.77
CA VAL A 19 6.92 13.32 8.65
C VAL A 19 6.12 12.10 8.17
N SER A 20 6.74 10.91 8.14
CA SER A 20 6.06 9.65 7.81
C SER A 20 4.98 9.28 8.83
N LEU A 21 5.27 9.41 10.13
CA LEU A 21 4.31 9.17 11.19
C LEU A 21 3.15 10.16 11.11
N PHE A 22 3.45 11.45 10.91
CA PHE A 22 2.43 12.48 10.72
C PHE A 22 1.51 12.14 9.55
N ALA A 23 2.07 11.74 8.41
CA ALA A 23 1.28 11.34 7.23
C ALA A 23 0.39 10.13 7.52
N ALA A 24 0.93 9.10 8.20
CA ALA A 24 0.15 7.93 8.58
C ALA A 24 -1.03 8.29 9.50
N LEU A 25 -0.79 9.11 10.51
CA LEU A 25 -1.84 9.57 11.43
C LEU A 25 -2.87 10.46 10.72
N ALA A 26 -2.42 11.42 9.92
CA ALA A 26 -3.32 12.29 9.15
C ALA A 26 -4.22 11.46 8.23
N PHE A 27 -3.66 10.46 7.54
CA PHE A 27 -4.43 9.57 6.67
C PHE A 27 -5.42 8.71 7.48
N TYR A 28 -4.95 8.14 8.60
CA TYR A 28 -5.78 7.31 9.47
C TYR A 28 -7.03 8.04 9.98
N PHE A 29 -6.90 9.31 10.36
CA PHE A 29 -8.00 10.11 10.90
C PHE A 29 -8.83 10.84 9.84
N SER A 30 -8.32 11.04 8.62
CA SER A 30 -9.05 11.75 7.56
C SER A 30 -9.79 10.85 6.58
N THR A 31 -9.38 9.58 6.47
CA THR A 31 -10.02 8.65 5.52
C THR A 31 -11.32 8.11 6.11
N LYS A 32 -12.33 7.86 5.26
CA LYS A 32 -13.56 7.17 5.67
C LYS A 32 -13.42 5.67 5.42
N ALA A 33 -14.02 4.87 6.30
CA ALA A 33 -14.01 3.40 6.24
C ALA A 33 -14.87 2.78 5.12
N THR A 34 -15.17 3.52 4.03
CA THR A 34 -15.82 3.00 2.82
C THR A 34 -15.01 1.91 2.10
N LEU A 35 -13.83 1.56 2.63
CA LEU A 35 -12.99 0.44 2.19
C LEU A 35 -13.58 -0.95 2.51
N GLN A 36 -14.62 -1.05 3.35
CA GLN A 36 -15.29 -2.34 3.60
C GLN A 36 -15.91 -2.91 2.32
N ASP A 37 -16.43 -2.06 1.45
CA ASP A 37 -16.98 -2.46 0.15
C ASP A 37 -15.91 -3.07 -0.78
N LEU A 38 -14.63 -2.73 -0.57
CA LEU A 38 -13.51 -3.12 -1.42
C LEU A 38 -12.78 -4.39 -0.95
N ASP A 39 -13.32 -5.12 0.03
CA ASP A 39 -12.64 -6.27 0.63
C ASP A 39 -12.79 -7.59 -0.15
N TYR A 40 -13.54 -7.59 -1.26
CA TYR A 40 -13.84 -8.79 -2.05
C TYR A 40 -12.59 -9.54 -2.53
N THR A 41 -11.47 -8.84 -2.76
CA THR A 41 -10.20 -9.50 -3.11
C THR A 41 -9.66 -10.31 -1.92
N ALA A 42 -9.81 -9.81 -0.69
CA ALA A 42 -9.50 -10.54 0.52
C ALA A 42 -10.49 -11.68 0.80
N GLN A 43 -11.77 -11.52 0.42
CA GLN A 43 -12.76 -12.61 0.47
C GLN A 43 -12.39 -13.76 -0.47
N ILE A 44 -11.96 -13.45 -1.70
CA ILE A 44 -11.47 -14.44 -2.67
C ILE A 44 -10.19 -15.10 -2.15
N ALA A 45 -9.26 -14.36 -1.54
CA ALA A 45 -8.08 -14.94 -0.90
C ALA A 45 -8.47 -15.90 0.24
N SER A 46 -9.49 -15.56 1.02
CA SER A 46 -10.05 -16.43 2.06
C SER A 46 -10.75 -17.67 1.49
N ALA A 47 -11.40 -17.56 0.33
CA ALA A 47 -11.93 -18.71 -0.40
C ALA A 47 -10.80 -19.63 -0.90
N LEU A 48 -9.72 -19.05 -1.43
CA LEU A 48 -8.56 -19.80 -1.91
C LEU A 48 -7.92 -20.62 -0.79
N LEU A 49 -7.76 -20.04 0.42
CA LEU A 49 -7.28 -20.74 1.62
C LEU A 49 -8.20 -21.88 2.12
N ARG A 50 -9.44 -21.93 1.61
CA ARG A 50 -10.43 -23.00 1.87
C ARG A 50 -10.53 -23.99 0.70
N GLY A 51 -9.68 -23.86 -0.33
CA GLY A 51 -9.72 -24.72 -1.53
C GLY A 51 -10.82 -24.33 -2.52
N HIS A 52 -11.22 -23.06 -2.54
CA HIS A 52 -12.26 -22.54 -3.43
C HIS A 52 -11.72 -21.40 -4.28
N LEU A 53 -11.99 -21.43 -5.59
CA LEU A 53 -11.54 -20.39 -6.52
C LEU A 53 -12.52 -19.22 -6.67
N GLY A 54 -13.73 -19.36 -6.12
CA GLY A 54 -14.79 -18.36 -6.21
C GLY A 54 -15.72 -18.42 -4.99
N LEU A 55 -16.48 -17.34 -4.82
CA LEU A 55 -17.46 -17.17 -3.75
C LEU A 55 -18.78 -17.85 -4.13
N ARG A 56 -19.54 -18.30 -3.12
CA ARG A 56 -20.91 -18.82 -3.31
C ARG A 56 -21.97 -17.77 -3.04
N GLU A 57 -21.68 -16.85 -2.13
CA GLU A 57 -22.54 -15.73 -1.80
C GLU A 57 -22.52 -14.72 -2.94
N GLN A 58 -23.70 -14.21 -3.28
CA GLN A 58 -23.83 -13.19 -4.31
C GLN A 58 -23.14 -11.91 -3.86
N PRO A 59 -22.19 -11.38 -4.65
CA PRO A 59 -21.54 -10.11 -4.34
C PRO A 59 -22.54 -8.94 -4.47
N PRO A 60 -22.26 -7.79 -3.84
CA PRO A 60 -23.06 -6.59 -4.02
C PRO A 60 -23.24 -6.22 -5.50
N GLU A 61 -24.43 -5.76 -5.89
CA GLU A 61 -24.77 -5.51 -7.31
C GLU A 61 -23.89 -4.46 -7.99
N TRP A 62 -23.25 -3.57 -7.23
CA TRP A 62 -22.34 -2.57 -7.78
C TRP A 62 -20.97 -3.17 -8.18
N LEU A 63 -20.64 -4.38 -7.70
CA LEU A 63 -19.34 -5.01 -7.92
C LEU A 63 -19.34 -5.85 -9.21
N ASN A 64 -19.12 -5.15 -10.33
CA ASN A 64 -19.12 -5.76 -11.67
C ASN A 64 -17.91 -6.69 -11.94
N GLU A 65 -16.96 -6.77 -11.02
CA GLU A 65 -15.69 -7.50 -11.15
C GLU A 65 -15.81 -8.98 -10.73
N MET A 66 -17.01 -9.39 -10.33
CA MET A 66 -17.34 -10.76 -9.95
C MET A 66 -18.18 -11.42 -11.05
N ILE A 67 -17.57 -12.36 -11.76
CA ILE A 67 -18.16 -13.02 -12.92
C ILE A 67 -18.94 -14.26 -12.44
N PRO A 68 -20.27 -14.31 -12.62
CA PRO A 68 -21.06 -15.48 -12.28
C PRO A 68 -20.78 -16.63 -13.26
N HIS A 69 -20.50 -17.83 -12.75
CA HIS A 69 -20.37 -19.04 -13.55
C HIS A 69 -20.75 -20.28 -12.72
N GLY A 70 -21.84 -20.96 -13.12
CA GLY A 70 -22.39 -22.08 -12.35
C GLY A 70 -22.97 -21.64 -11.01
N ASP A 71 -22.56 -22.28 -9.92
CA ASP A 71 -22.98 -21.99 -8.54
C ASP A 71 -22.06 -21.00 -7.80
N ARG A 72 -21.17 -20.30 -8.54
CA ARG A 72 -20.10 -19.48 -7.97
C ARG A 72 -19.89 -18.16 -8.71
N TYR A 73 -19.25 -17.23 -8.00
CA TYR A 73 -18.79 -15.94 -8.48
C TYR A 73 -17.26 -15.89 -8.43
N TYR A 74 -16.63 -15.64 -9.58
CA TYR A 74 -15.18 -15.62 -9.73
C TYR A 74 -14.68 -14.19 -9.90
N SER A 75 -13.50 -13.89 -9.39
CA SER A 75 -12.91 -12.57 -9.56
C SER A 75 -12.28 -12.41 -10.93
N ALA A 76 -12.52 -11.26 -11.58
CA ALA A 76 -11.80 -10.83 -12.77
C ALA A 76 -10.37 -10.33 -12.46
N PHE A 77 -10.02 -10.14 -11.18
CA PHE A 77 -8.70 -9.61 -10.81
C PHE A 77 -7.56 -10.58 -11.12
N PRO A 78 -6.36 -10.03 -11.39
CA PRO A 78 -5.17 -10.84 -11.51
C PRO A 78 -4.92 -11.63 -10.23
N LEU A 79 -4.47 -12.88 -10.39
CA LEU A 79 -4.12 -13.76 -9.27
C LEU A 79 -3.16 -13.09 -8.27
N GLY A 80 -2.23 -12.25 -8.75
CA GLY A 80 -1.30 -11.52 -7.90
C GLY A 80 -1.98 -10.62 -6.85
N ALA A 81 -3.12 -9.99 -7.18
CA ALA A 81 -3.88 -9.19 -6.23
C ALA A 81 -4.54 -10.05 -5.14
N VAL A 82 -4.99 -11.26 -5.50
CA VAL A 82 -5.51 -12.23 -4.52
C VAL A 82 -4.38 -12.73 -3.62
N LEU A 83 -3.22 -13.05 -4.19
CA LEU A 83 -2.07 -13.55 -3.44
C LEU A 83 -1.53 -12.52 -2.44
N SER A 84 -1.52 -11.23 -2.79
CA SER A 84 -1.09 -10.17 -1.86
C SER A 84 -2.01 -10.04 -0.64
N MET A 85 -3.25 -10.52 -0.72
CA MET A 85 -4.22 -10.53 0.37
C MET A 85 -4.17 -11.81 1.24
N LEU A 86 -3.39 -12.83 0.86
CA LEU A 86 -3.24 -14.05 1.66
C LEU A 86 -2.78 -13.81 3.10
N PRO A 87 -1.83 -12.89 3.40
CA PRO A 87 -1.46 -12.60 4.78
C PRO A 87 -2.65 -12.14 5.63
N VAL A 88 -3.50 -11.27 5.08
CA VAL A 88 -4.71 -10.79 5.77
C VAL A 88 -5.70 -11.93 5.96
N ALA A 89 -5.93 -12.73 4.91
CA ALA A 89 -6.82 -13.88 4.97
C ALA A 89 -6.36 -14.96 5.98
N LEU A 90 -5.04 -15.15 6.15
CA LEU A 90 -4.46 -16.01 7.18
C LEU A 90 -4.72 -15.47 8.59
N LEU A 91 -4.54 -14.17 8.80
CA LEU A 91 -4.84 -13.53 10.09
C LEU A 91 -6.34 -13.62 10.44
N GLN A 92 -7.22 -13.50 9.44
CA GLN A 92 -8.67 -13.70 9.61
C GLN A 92 -9.00 -15.16 9.94
N LYS A 93 -8.38 -16.12 9.23
CA LYS A 93 -8.54 -17.56 9.52
C LYS A 93 -8.06 -17.91 10.94
N ALA A 94 -7.00 -17.26 11.42
CA ALA A 94 -6.49 -17.38 12.79
C ALA A 94 -7.30 -16.59 13.83
N LYS A 95 -8.35 -15.87 13.42
CA LYS A 95 -9.20 -15.00 14.26
C LYS A 95 -8.44 -13.87 14.97
N LEU A 96 -7.28 -13.47 14.46
CA LEU A 96 -6.52 -12.32 14.96
C LEU A 96 -7.09 -11.00 14.46
N VAL A 97 -7.71 -11.02 13.29
CA VAL A 97 -8.36 -9.86 12.66
C VAL A 97 -9.75 -10.28 12.23
N HIS A 98 -10.78 -9.50 12.59
CA HIS A 98 -12.17 -9.84 12.27
C HIS A 98 -12.60 -9.23 10.93
N ASN A 99 -12.30 -7.94 10.73
CA ASN A 99 -12.66 -7.19 9.52
C ASN A 99 -11.41 -6.83 8.72
N PHE A 100 -11.55 -6.61 7.41
CA PHE A 100 -10.44 -6.13 6.59
C PHE A 100 -9.86 -4.82 7.19
N PRO A 101 -8.56 -4.77 7.54
CA PRO A 101 -7.96 -3.65 8.25
C PRO A 101 -7.61 -2.48 7.31
N GLY A 102 -8.55 -2.09 6.43
CA GLY A 102 -8.31 -1.14 5.34
C GLY A 102 -7.77 0.21 5.81
N HIS A 103 -8.27 0.74 6.94
CA HIS A 103 -7.79 1.98 7.53
C HIS A 103 -6.32 1.93 7.95
N VAL A 104 -5.95 0.85 8.66
CA VAL A 104 -4.59 0.65 9.14
C VAL A 104 -3.65 0.44 7.96
N LEU A 105 -4.06 -0.38 6.99
CA LEU A 105 -3.28 -0.67 5.80
C LEU A 105 -3.03 0.60 4.97
N ALA A 106 -4.07 1.41 4.73
CA ALA A 106 -3.93 2.66 3.99
C ALA A 106 -3.04 3.67 4.71
N ALA A 107 -3.16 3.80 6.04
CA ALA A 107 -2.30 4.67 6.84
C ALA A 107 -0.82 4.22 6.81
N LEU A 108 -0.56 2.91 6.91
CA LEU A 108 0.79 2.35 6.82
C LEU A 108 1.39 2.57 5.43
N ILE A 109 0.60 2.40 4.37
CA ILE A 109 1.03 2.68 3.00
C ILE A 109 1.37 4.17 2.85
N ALA A 110 0.51 5.08 3.32
CA ALA A 110 0.75 6.52 3.24
C ALA A 110 2.06 6.91 3.95
N GLY A 111 2.26 6.46 5.19
CA GLY A 111 3.51 6.73 5.94
C GLY A 111 4.74 6.14 5.24
N SER A 112 4.63 4.91 4.72
CA SER A 112 5.72 4.23 4.01
C SER A 112 6.09 4.93 2.70
N CYS A 113 5.10 5.40 1.94
CA CYS A 113 5.31 6.20 0.73
C CYS A 113 6.05 7.50 1.07
N VAL A 114 5.61 8.22 2.10
CA VAL A 114 6.28 9.45 2.53
C VAL A 114 7.72 9.18 2.97
N TYR A 115 7.96 8.10 3.71
CA TYR A 115 9.32 7.72 4.10
C TYR A 115 10.19 7.43 2.87
N PHE A 116 9.67 6.61 1.96
CA PHE A 116 10.35 6.24 0.73
C PHE A 116 10.70 7.46 -0.12
N PHE A 117 9.73 8.35 -0.36
CA PHE A 117 9.95 9.57 -1.15
C PHE A 117 10.89 10.56 -0.46
N PHE A 118 10.89 10.64 0.86
CA PHE A 118 11.88 11.42 1.60
C PHE A 118 13.30 10.88 1.35
N GLN A 119 13.48 9.57 1.47
CA GLN A 119 14.79 8.93 1.23
C GLN A 119 15.21 9.07 -0.24
N LEU A 120 14.26 8.96 -1.18
CA LEU A 120 14.51 9.16 -2.61
C LEU A 120 14.93 10.61 -2.91
N ALA A 121 14.21 11.60 -2.37
CA ALA A 121 14.53 13.01 -2.51
C ALA A 121 15.89 13.34 -1.90
N LYS A 122 16.27 12.70 -0.79
CA LYS A 122 17.60 12.83 -0.21
C LYS A 122 18.69 12.23 -1.11
N ALA A 123 18.43 11.07 -1.71
CA ALA A 123 19.39 10.39 -2.57
C ALA A 123 19.69 11.18 -3.85
N PHE A 124 18.67 11.84 -4.44
CA PHE A 124 18.80 12.48 -5.75
C PHE A 124 18.67 14.02 -5.75
N GLY A 125 18.18 14.63 -4.68
CA GLY A 125 17.97 16.08 -4.57
C GLY A 125 19.23 16.97 -4.72
N PRO A 126 20.43 16.54 -4.28
CA PRO A 126 21.65 17.32 -4.47
C PRO A 126 22.01 17.52 -5.95
N GLU A 127 21.78 16.52 -6.79
CA GLU A 127 22.17 16.54 -8.21
C GLU A 127 21.31 17.52 -9.03
N TYR A 128 20.00 17.58 -8.76
CA TYR A 128 19.09 18.54 -9.41
C TYR A 128 19.41 20.00 -9.06
N SER A 129 19.93 20.25 -7.86
CA SER A 129 20.27 21.60 -7.38
C SER A 129 21.53 22.16 -8.07
N THR A 130 22.38 21.29 -8.60
CA THR A 130 23.64 21.67 -9.26
C THR A 130 23.52 21.93 -10.75
N VAL A 131 22.55 21.31 -11.44
CA VAL A 131 22.33 21.48 -12.89
C VAL A 131 21.87 22.91 -13.26
N GLY A 132 21.27 23.65 -12.33
CA GLY A 132 20.86 25.04 -12.51
C GLY A 132 21.92 26.10 -12.22
N ARG A 133 23.12 25.72 -11.73
CA ARG A 133 24.23 26.63 -11.42
C ARG A 133 25.40 26.43 -12.38
N SER A 134 25.16 26.49 -13.69
CA SER A 134 26.25 26.82 -14.61
C SER A 134 26.41 28.34 -14.56
N PRO A 135 27.50 28.90 -14.01
CA PRO A 135 27.73 30.32 -14.12
C PRO A 135 27.89 30.60 -15.61
N LEU A 136 26.92 31.29 -16.20
CA LEU A 136 27.09 31.92 -17.50
C LEU A 136 28.38 32.72 -17.40
N LEU A 137 29.44 32.23 -18.05
CA LEU A 137 30.71 32.89 -18.18
C LEU A 137 30.42 34.26 -18.79
N ARG A 138 30.40 35.29 -17.95
CA ARG A 138 30.49 36.69 -18.39
C ARG A 138 31.87 36.84 -19.02
N ARG A 139 31.91 36.82 -20.35
CA ARG A 139 32.96 37.41 -21.16
C ARG A 139 32.41 38.67 -21.80
#